data_AF-A0A0R3AQQ1-F1
#
_entry.id   AF-A0A0R3AQQ1-F1
#
_cell.length_a   1.000
_cell.length_b   1.000
_cell.length_c   1.000
_cell.angle_alpha   90.00
_cell.angle_beta   90.00
_cell.angle_gamma   90.00
#
_symmetry.space_group_name_H-M   'P 1'
#
loop_
_entity.id
_entity.type
_entity.pdbx_description
1 polymer ?
#
loop_
_entity_poly.entity_id
_entity_poly.type
_entity_poly.pdbx_seq_one_letter_code
_entity_poly.pdbx_strand_id
1 'polypeptide(L)'
;MKTELALYQALISINVPEQKANAVIEALETDMLSRLATKADLTALAAEFKSEISQLEVKLTIRMGVMLSAAVGVMIAAMKLMH
;
A
#
# COMPACT_ATOMS: atom_id res chain seq x y z
N MET A 1 -20.52 -7.42 9.30
CA MET A 1 -21.34 -8.29 10.18
C MET A 1 -22.06 -7.58 11.34
N LYS A 2 -21.39 -7.03 12.38
CA LYS A 2 -22.13 -6.39 13.51
C LYS A 2 -22.98 -5.19 13.06
N THR A 3 -22.47 -4.39 12.13
CA THR A 3 -23.16 -3.21 11.57
C THR A 3 -24.31 -3.61 10.64
N GLU A 4 -24.12 -4.63 9.79
CA GLU A 4 -25.19 -5.19 8.95
C GLU A 4 -26.34 -5.75 9.80
N LEU A 5 -26.03 -6.48 10.88
CA LEU A 5 -27.05 -7.00 11.80
C LEU A 5 -27.82 -5.87 12.50
N ALA A 6 -27.12 -4.81 12.92
CA ALA A 6 -27.78 -3.64 13.52
C ALA A 6 -28.69 -2.92 12.51
N LEU A 7 -28.24 -2.78 11.26
CA LEU A 7 -29.02 -2.15 10.19
C LEU A 7 -30.23 -3.00 9.81
N TYR A 8 -30.06 -4.32 9.70
CA TYR A 8 -31.14 -5.28 9.49
C TYR A 8 -32.21 -5.16 10.58
N GLN A 9 -31.78 -5.22 11.84
CA GLN A 9 -32.68 -5.12 13.00
C GLN A 9 -33.43 -3.78 13.01
N ALA A 10 -32.77 -2.69 12.60
CA ALA A 10 -33.38 -1.36 12.48
C ALA A 10 -34.40 -1.28 11.33
N LEU A 11 -34.16 -1.95 10.20
CA LEU A 11 -35.10 -1.99 9.09
C LEU A 11 -36.35 -2.82 9.44
N ILE A 12 -36.16 -3.96 10.09
CA ILE A 12 -37.28 -4.78 10.57
C ILE A 12 -38.09 -4.03 11.64
N SER A 13 -37.45 -3.27 12.54
CA SER A 13 -38.16 -2.54 13.60
C SER A 13 -39.07 -1.41 13.10
N ILE A 14 -38.85 -0.93 11.87
CA ILE A 14 -39.71 0.04 11.18
C ILE A 14 -40.67 -0.63 10.16
N ASN A 15 -40.94 -1.94 10.31
CA ASN A 15 -41.82 -2.75 9.46
C ASN A 15 -41.39 -2.86 7.99
N VAL A 16 -40.09 -2.78 7.68
CA VAL A 16 -39.62 -3.14 6.33
C VAL A 16 -39.69 -4.67 6.17
N PRO A 17 -40.29 -5.19 5.07
CA PRO A 17 -40.31 -6.62 4.80
C PRO A 17 -38.90 -7.21 4.69
N GLU A 18 -38.74 -8.44 5.17
CA GLU A 18 -37.46 -9.15 5.24
C GLU A 18 -36.69 -9.16 3.92
N GLN A 19 -37.37 -9.48 2.80
CA GLN A 19 -36.77 -9.46 1.47
C GLN A 19 -36.18 -8.09 1.10
N LYS A 20 -36.87 -6.99 1.48
CA LYS A 20 -36.41 -5.63 1.18
C LYS A 20 -35.25 -5.21 2.08
N ALA A 21 -35.27 -5.63 3.35
CA ALA A 21 -34.17 -5.38 4.27
C ALA A 21 -32.88 -6.07 3.81
N ASN A 22 -32.97 -7.33 3.37
CA ASN A 22 -31.85 -8.08 2.81
C ASN A 22 -31.31 -7.43 1.52
N ALA A 23 -32.19 -7.02 0.61
CA ALA A 23 -31.78 -6.36 -0.63
C ALA A 23 -31.02 -5.03 -0.38
N VAL A 24 -31.41 -4.27 0.65
CA VAL A 24 -30.70 -3.03 1.04
C VAL A 24 -29.32 -3.33 1.59
N ILE A 25 -29.20 -4.36 2.42
CA ILE A 25 -27.90 -4.76 2.99
C ILE A 25 -26.98 -5.28 1.90
N GLU A 26 -27.47 -6.13 1.01
CA GLU A 26 -26.69 -6.67 -0.12
C GLU A 26 -26.22 -5.56 -1.06
N ALA A 27 -27.11 -4.61 -1.41
CA ALA A 27 -26.74 -3.46 -2.22
C ALA A 27 -25.69 -2.56 -1.53
N LEU A 28 -25.84 -2.34 -0.22
CA LEU A 28 -24.89 -1.53 0.56
C LEU A 28 -23.53 -2.22 0.71
N GLU A 29 -23.50 -3.53 0.97
CA GLU A 29 -22.27 -4.32 1.04
C GLU A 29 -21.56 -4.31 -0.30
N THR A 30 -22.30 -4.49 -1.40
CA THR A 30 -21.78 -4.42 -2.76
C THR A 30 -21.20 -3.03 -3.07
N ASP A 31 -21.91 -1.95 -2.73
CA ASP A 31 -21.44 -0.58 -2.93
C ASP A 31 -20.17 -0.30 -2.10
N MET A 32 -20.16 -0.72 -0.83
CA MET A 32 -19.00 -0.60 0.05
C MET A 32 -17.78 -1.34 -0.51
N LEU A 33 -17.92 -2.60 -0.92
CA LEU A 33 -16.83 -3.38 -1.50
C LEU A 33 -16.35 -2.82 -2.84
N SER A 34 -17.23 -2.18 -3.61
CA SER A 34 -16.88 -1.60 -4.92
C SER A 34 -16.21 -0.22 -4.83
N ARG A 35 -16.53 0.57 -3.79
CA ARG A 35 -16.08 1.97 -3.68
C ARG A 35 -14.99 2.20 -2.65
N LEU A 36 -14.89 1.36 -1.62
CA LEU A 36 -13.89 1.53 -0.57
C LEU A 36 -12.65 0.72 -0.93
N ALA A 37 -11.48 1.36 -0.84
CA ALA A 37 -10.22 0.63 -0.84
C ALA A 37 -10.27 -0.38 0.31
N THR A 38 -10.20 -1.66 -0.06
CA THR A 38 -10.26 -2.73 0.92
C THR A 38 -8.97 -2.75 1.74
N LYS A 39 -9.01 -3.39 2.91
CA LYS A 39 -7.77 -3.60 3.68
C LYS A 39 -6.71 -4.36 2.88
N ALA A 40 -7.15 -5.23 1.96
CA ALA A 40 -6.27 -5.97 1.07
C ALA A 40 -5.53 -5.03 0.11
N ASP A 41 -6.23 -4.04 -0.47
CA ASP A 41 -5.64 -3.04 -1.35
C ASP A 41 -4.59 -2.21 -0.62
N LEU A 42 -4.87 -1.80 0.63
CA LEU A 42 -3.91 -1.08 1.46
C LEU A 42 -2.67 -1.91 1.78
N THR A 43 -2.82 -3.20 2.08
CA THR A 43 -1.68 -4.10 2.31
C THR A 43 -0.87 -4.35 1.05
N ALA A 44 -1.52 -4.45 -0.12
CA ALA A 44 -0.85 -4.58 -1.40
C ALA A 44 -0.02 -3.33 -1.70
N LEU A 45 -0.61 -2.14 -1.52
CA LEU A 45 0.05 -0.86 -1.70
C LEU A 45 1.24 -0.69 -0.73
N ALA A 46 1.08 -1.06 0.54
CA ALA A 46 2.17 -1.02 1.52
C ALA A 46 3.33 -1.97 1.15
N ALA A 47 3.01 -3.15 0.61
CA ALA A 47 4.02 -4.11 0.14
C ALA A 47 4.76 -3.58 -1.09
N GLU A 48 4.04 -2.96 -2.04
CA GLU A 48 4.62 -2.31 -3.22
C GLU A 48 5.58 -1.19 -2.83
N PHE A 49 5.14 -0.25 -1.98
CA PHE A 49 6.01 0.82 -1.49
C PHE A 49 7.26 0.30 -0.78
N LYS A 50 7.12 -0.73 0.05
CA LYS A 50 8.27 -1.35 0.74
C LYS A 50 9.27 -1.94 -0.26
N SER A 51 8.77 -2.58 -1.32
CA SER A 51 9.60 -3.11 -2.40
C SER A 51 10.35 -2.00 -3.14
N GLU A 52 9.65 -0.93 -3.54
CA GLU A 52 10.25 0.21 -4.23
C GLU A 52 11.33 0.91 -3.40
N ILE A 53 11.06 1.13 -2.11
CA ILE A 53 12.05 1.71 -1.18
C ILE A 53 13.29 0.83 -1.11
N SER A 54 13.14 -0.48 -0.92
CA SER A 54 14.27 -1.40 -0.86
C SER A 54 15.09 -1.40 -2.16
N GLN A 55 14.43 -1.33 -3.32
CA GLN A 55 15.12 -1.21 -4.61
C GLN A 55 15.89 0.11 -4.72
N LEU A 56 15.31 1.21 -4.25
CA LEU A 56 15.97 2.52 -4.23
C LEU A 56 17.20 2.52 -3.33
N GLU A 57 17.09 1.94 -2.13
CA GLU A 57 18.21 1.79 -1.19
C GLU A 57 19.36 1.04 -1.85
N VAL A 58 19.10 -0.12 -2.46
CA VAL A 58 20.13 -0.91 -3.16
C VAL A 58 20.78 -0.11 -4.28
N LYS A 59 19.98 0.55 -5.13
CA LYS A 59 20.50 1.39 -6.22
C LYS A 59 21.39 2.51 -5.70
N LEU A 60 20.99 3.15 -4.59
CA LEU A 60 21.77 4.22 -3.98
C LEU A 60 23.08 3.69 -3.39
N THR A 61 23.05 2.57 -2.66
CA THR A 61 24.25 1.92 -2.12
C THR A 61 25.24 1.58 -3.23
N ILE A 62 24.78 0.99 -4.34
CA ILE A 62 25.64 0.66 -5.48
C ILE A 62 26.25 1.93 -6.08
N ARG A 63 25.44 2.97 -6.35
CA ARG A 63 25.94 4.23 -6.93
C ARG A 63 26.95 4.91 -6.01
N MET A 64 26.71 4.92 -4.70
CA MET A 64 27.65 5.47 -3.72
C MET A 64 28.95 4.67 -3.66
N GLY A 65 28.88 3.33 -3.66
CA GLY A 65 30.07 2.49 -3.74
C GLY A 65 30.92 2.76 -4.99
N VAL A 66 30.27 2.92 -6.15
CA VAL A 66 30.95 3.27 -7.41
C VAL A 66 31.57 4.67 -7.35
N MET A 67 30.83 5.68 -6.89
CA MET A 67 31.35 7.05 -6.77
C MET A 67 32.53 7.14 -5.80
N LEU A 68 32.47 6.46 -4.65
CA LEU A 68 33.57 6.41 -3.69
C LEU A 68 34.81 5.74 -4.29
N SER A 69 34.63 4.60 -4.97
CA SER A 69 35.73 3.89 -5.63
C SER A 69 36.38 4.74 -6.72
N ALA A 70 35.57 5.46 -7.52
CA ALA A 70 36.06 6.38 -8.54
C ALA A 70 36.84 7.55 -7.91
N ALA A 71 36.29 8.17 -6.86
CA ALA A 71 36.94 9.27 -6.16
C ALA A 71 38.29 8.85 -5.57
N VAL A 72 38.35 7.69 -4.91
CA VAL A 72 39.59 7.13 -4.36
C VAL A 72 40.59 6.82 -5.49
N GLY A 73 40.15 6.21 -6.58
CA GLY A 73 41.01 5.91 -7.74
C GLY A 73 41.62 7.17 -8.36
N VAL A 74 40.82 8.23 -8.53
CA VAL A 74 41.30 9.54 -9.01
C VAL A 74 42.32 10.14 -8.05
N MET A 75 42.05 10.08 -6.73
CA MET A 75 42.96 10.60 -5.71
C MET A 75 44.32 9.88 -5.72
N ILE A 76 44.32 8.54 -5.82
CA ILE A 76 45.55 7.74 -5.91
C ILE A 76 46.34 8.09 -7.18
N ALA A 77 45.66 8.19 -8.32
CA ALA A 77 46.31 8.55 -9.59
C ALA A 77 46.93 9.96 -9.52
N ALA A 78 46.22 10.93 -8.93
CA ALA A 78 46.74 12.28 -8.75
C ALA A 78 47.98 12.31 -7.83
N MET A 79 47.97 11.58 -6.71
CA MET A 79 49.13 11.49 -5.81
C MET A 79 50.36 10.89 -6.51
N LYS A 80 50.16 9.90 -7.40
CA LYS A 80 51.24 9.28 -8.18
C LYS A 80 51.82 10.22 -9.24
N LEU A 81 51.04 11.15 -9.78
CA LEU A 81 51.54 12.15 -10.74
C LEU A 81 52.33 13.28 -10.06
N MET A 82 52.13 13.49 -8.76
CA MET A 82 52.81 14.53 -7.98
C MET A 82 54.12 14.06 -7.31
N HIS A 83 54.40 12.75 -7.29
CA HIS A 83 55.66 12.15 -6.85
C HIS A 83 56.48 11.71 -8.05
#